data_AF-A0A954JLX9-F1
#
_entry.id   AF-A0A954JLX9-F1
#
_cell.length_a   1.000
_cell.length_b   1.000
_cell.length_c   1.000
_cell.angle_alpha   90.00
_cell.angle_beta   90.00
_cell.angle_gamma   90.00
#
_symmetry.space_group_name_H-M   'P 1'
#
loop_
_entity.id
_entity.type
_entity.pdbx_description
1 polymer ?
#
loop_
_entity_poly.entity_id
_entity_poly.type
_entity_poly.pdbx_seq_one_letter_code
_entity_poly.pdbx_strand_id
1 'polypeptide(L)'
;MDAPLQDIERVLRDQLSPLEEEASRLRTLLADVEDQSARLTAALAALTAGHSKSRTAKRGKPCATKQEVATILVGLLEDNGSLTVDDLEGLAKDKLSNQLGKSLSGFRLRYQEALADPRFAVSEGRCQLQKKTAV
;
A
#
# COMPACT_ATOMS: atom_id res chain seq x y z
N MET A 1 -9.57 -32.91 43.42
CA MET A 1 -9.71 -33.85 42.28
C MET A 1 -9.37 -33.02 41.04
N ASP A 2 -8.09 -32.67 40.90
CA ASP A 2 -7.60 -31.61 40.00
C ASP A 2 -6.75 -32.16 38.85
N ALA A 3 -6.56 -33.49 38.83
CA ALA A 3 -5.84 -34.22 37.79
C ALA A 3 -6.29 -33.90 36.34
N PRO A 4 -7.60 -33.77 36.01
CA PRO A 4 -7.99 -33.57 34.61
C PRO A 4 -7.64 -32.17 34.08
N LEU A 5 -7.60 -31.14 34.94
CA LEU A 5 -7.21 -29.79 34.54
C LEU A 5 -5.70 -29.67 34.30
N GLN A 6 -4.90 -30.33 35.15
CA GLN A 6 -3.44 -30.36 34.99
C GLN A 6 -3.02 -31.12 33.72
N ASP A 7 -3.73 -32.19 33.37
CA ASP A 7 -3.48 -32.93 32.13
C ASP A 7 -3.84 -32.10 30.88
N ILE A 8 -4.92 -31.32 30.91
CA ILE A 8 -5.29 -30.40 29.82
C ILE A 8 -4.27 -29.27 29.68
N GLU A 9 -3.82 -28.67 30.80
CA GLU A 9 -2.79 -27.63 30.79
C GLU A 9 -1.46 -28.16 30.20
N ARG A 10 -1.08 -29.39 30.55
CA ARG A 10 0.12 -30.03 29.98
C ARG A 10 -0.01 -30.21 28.47
N VAL A 11 -1.13 -30.75 27.99
CA VAL A 11 -1.36 -30.94 26.54
C VAL A 11 -1.36 -29.62 25.78
N LEU A 12 -1.97 -28.57 26.32
CA LEU A 12 -1.96 -27.25 25.69
C LEU A 12 -0.55 -26.65 25.67
N ARG A 13 0.24 -26.81 26.74
CA ARG A 13 1.63 -26.33 26.80
C ARG A 13 2.53 -27.09 25.82
N ASP A 14 2.32 -28.40 25.68
CA ASP A 14 3.03 -29.24 24.70
C ASP A 14 2.68 -28.86 23.26
N GLN A 15 1.46 -28.39 22.99
CA GLN A 15 1.05 -27.89 21.67
C GLN A 15 1.55 -26.46 21.40
N LEU A 16 1.72 -25.65 22.44
CA LEU A 16 2.12 -24.26 22.33
C LEU A 16 3.63 -24.11 22.10
N SER A 17 4.45 -24.95 22.74
CA SER A 17 5.92 -24.97 22.56
C SER A 17 6.37 -25.05 21.09
N PRO A 18 5.90 -26.02 20.26
CA PRO A 18 6.35 -26.11 18.87
C PRO A 18 5.86 -24.93 18.01
N LEU A 19 4.72 -24.31 18.36
CA LEU A 19 4.23 -23.12 17.66
C LEU A 19 5.08 -21.89 17.97
N GLU A 20 5.54 -21.74 19.21
CA GLU A 20 6.46 -20.67 19.60
C GLU A 20 7.83 -20.84 18.93
N GLU A 21 8.32 -22.08 18.85
CA GLU A 21 9.55 -22.42 18.12
C GLU A 21 9.45 -22.07 16.64
N GLU A 22 8.37 -22.48 15.95
CA GLU A 22 8.18 -22.15 14.54
C GLU A 22 7.98 -20.64 14.33
N ALA A 23 7.27 -19.95 15.22
CA ALA A 23 7.14 -18.50 15.17
C ALA A 23 8.50 -17.79 15.33
N SER A 24 9.37 -18.31 16.22
CA SER A 24 10.73 -17.79 16.40
C SER A 24 11.57 -17.98 15.13
N ARG A 25 11.48 -19.16 14.52
CA ARG A 25 12.18 -19.51 13.27
C ARG A 25 11.73 -18.62 12.11
N LEU A 26 10.42 -18.41 11.96
CA LEU A 26 9.87 -17.54 10.93
C LEU A 26 10.31 -16.08 11.11
N ARG A 27 10.38 -15.59 12.36
CA ARG A 27 10.92 -14.25 12.66
C ARG A 27 12.39 -14.12 12.29
N THR A 28 13.21 -15.14 12.57
CA THR A 28 14.61 -15.17 12.14
C THR A 28 14.74 -15.14 10.62
N LEU A 29 13.91 -15.93 9.92
CA LEU A 29 13.92 -15.97 8.46
C LEU A 29 13.50 -14.63 7.85
N LEU A 30 12.49 -13.98 8.44
CA LEU A 30 12.06 -12.64 8.04
C LEU A 30 13.20 -11.63 8.19
N ALA A 31 13.90 -11.63 9.33
CA ALA A 31 15.03 -10.74 9.56
C ALA A 31 16.17 -10.93 8.54
N ASP A 32 16.46 -12.18 8.14
CA ASP A 32 17.45 -12.48 7.12
C ASP A 32 17.03 -11.96 5.73
N VAL A 33 15.76 -12.17 5.35
CA VAL A 33 15.23 -11.62 4.08
C VAL A 33 15.26 -10.09 4.08
N GLU A 34 14.94 -9.44 5.21
CA GLU A 34 15.01 -7.99 5.33
C GLU A 34 16.44 -7.46 5.19
N ASP A 35 17.42 -8.11 5.82
CA ASP A 35 18.84 -7.74 5.70
C ASP A 35 19.35 -7.93 4.26
N GLN A 36 18.98 -9.04 3.61
CA GLN A 36 19.30 -9.27 2.20
C GLN A 36 18.68 -8.21 1.29
N SER A 37 17.42 -7.84 1.52
CA SER A 37 16.72 -6.78 0.78
C SER A 37 17.40 -5.42 0.96
N ALA A 38 17.80 -5.07 2.19
CA ALA A 38 18.51 -3.84 2.50
C ALA A 38 19.88 -3.79 1.79
N ARG A 39 20.65 -4.89 1.83
CA ARG A 39 21.93 -5.01 1.14
C ARG A 39 21.80 -4.85 -0.37
N LEU A 40 20.82 -5.52 -0.99
CA LEU A 40 20.56 -5.40 -2.43
C LEU A 40 20.13 -3.98 -2.81
N THR A 41 19.28 -3.35 -2.02
CA THR A 41 18.85 -1.96 -2.22
C THR A 41 20.05 -1.00 -2.15
N ALA A 42 20.94 -1.18 -1.18
CA ALA A 42 22.15 -0.40 -1.04
C ALA A 42 23.12 -0.60 -2.22
N ALA A 43 23.29 -1.84 -2.69
CA ALA A 43 24.12 -2.16 -3.85
C ALA A 43 23.57 -1.52 -5.14
N LEU A 44 22.25 -1.58 -5.36
CA LEU A 44 21.59 -0.91 -6.48
C LEU A 44 21.78 0.61 -6.39
N ALA A 45 21.62 1.20 -5.21
CA ALA A 45 21.85 2.62 -5.00
C ALA A 45 23.31 3.02 -5.34
N ALA A 46 24.29 2.24 -4.90
CA ALA A 46 25.70 2.47 -5.19
C ALA A 46 26.01 2.41 -6.70
N LEU A 47 25.43 1.45 -7.42
CA LEU A 47 25.56 1.34 -8.88
C LEU A 47 24.96 2.55 -9.61
N THR A 48 23.82 3.06 -9.15
CA THR A 48 23.21 4.27 -9.73
C THR A 48 23.99 5.55 -9.39
N ALA A 49 24.61 5.63 -8.22
CA ALA A 49 25.41 6.77 -7.79
C ALA A 49 26.71 6.95 -8.61
N GLY A 50 27.28 5.85 -9.14
CA GLY A 50 28.43 5.90 -10.06
C GLY A 50 28.14 6.52 -11.43
N HIS A 51 26.85 6.61 -11.83
CA HIS A 51 26.43 7.08 -13.16
C HIS A 51 26.01 8.55 -13.23
N SER A 52 26.04 9.30 -12.12
CA SER A 52 25.55 10.68 -12.14
C SER A 52 26.30 11.62 -11.20
N LYS A 53 27.38 12.24 -11.68
CA LYS A 53 27.77 13.60 -11.26
C LYS A 53 26.80 14.60 -11.88
N SER A 54 25.59 14.69 -11.36
CA SER A 54 24.69 15.81 -11.62
C SER A 54 24.05 16.19 -10.30
N ARG A 55 24.11 17.49 -9.99
CA ARG A 55 23.69 18.12 -8.73
C ARG A 55 22.48 17.42 -8.13
N THR A 56 22.65 16.91 -6.91
CA THR A 56 21.54 16.41 -6.09
C THR A 56 20.67 17.59 -5.67
N ALA A 57 19.83 18.07 -6.58
CA ALA A 57 18.55 18.60 -6.16
C ALA A 57 17.92 17.49 -5.34
N LYS A 58 17.58 17.75 -4.07
CA LYS A 58 16.75 16.84 -3.27
C LYS A 58 15.59 16.43 -4.18
N ARG A 59 15.63 15.20 -4.69
CA ARG A 59 14.69 14.72 -5.70
C ARG A 59 13.38 14.64 -4.95
N GLY A 60 12.58 15.71 -5.01
CA GLY A 60 11.28 15.77 -4.37
C GLY A 60 10.50 14.54 -4.80
N LYS A 61 9.71 13.97 -3.88
CA LYS A 61 8.86 12.81 -4.18
C LYS A 61 8.21 13.07 -5.54
N PRO A 62 8.27 12.12 -6.50
CA PRO A 62 7.72 12.35 -7.82
C PRO A 62 6.24 12.72 -7.70
N CYS A 63 5.81 13.79 -8.38
CA CYS A 63 4.41 14.18 -8.38
C CYS A 63 3.56 13.08 -9.03
N ALA A 64 2.34 12.89 -8.54
CA ALA A 64 1.38 12.00 -9.16
C ALA A 64 0.96 12.55 -10.54
N THR A 65 0.92 11.69 -11.55
CA THR A 65 0.38 12.01 -12.88
C THR A 65 -1.14 11.85 -12.92
N LYS A 66 -1.81 12.47 -13.90
CA LYS A 66 -3.27 12.32 -14.09
C LYS A 66 -3.68 10.85 -14.22
N GLN A 67 -2.92 10.06 -14.99
CA GLN A 67 -3.21 8.65 -15.23
C GLN A 67 -3.06 7.81 -13.95
N GLU A 68 -1.99 8.03 -13.17
CA GLU A 68 -1.80 7.33 -11.89
C GLU A 68 -2.95 7.62 -10.92
N VAL A 69 -3.36 8.90 -10.81
CA VAL A 69 -4.51 9.26 -9.98
C VAL A 69 -5.77 8.57 -10.49
N ALA A 70 -6.06 8.60 -11.79
CA ALA A 70 -7.21 7.92 -12.36
C ALA A 70 -7.22 6.41 -12.08
N THR A 71 -6.09 5.72 -12.23
CA THR A 71 -5.97 4.28 -11.92
C THR A 71 -6.23 3.99 -10.45
N ILE A 72 -5.74 4.84 -9.55
CA ILE A 72 -5.99 4.72 -8.11
C ILE A 72 -7.48 4.89 -7.81
N LEU A 73 -8.13 5.90 -8.41
CA LEU A 73 -9.56 6.13 -8.24
C LEU A 73 -10.39 4.98 -8.78
N VAL A 74 -10.05 4.42 -9.95
CA VAL A 74 -10.69 3.22 -10.49
C VAL A 74 -10.59 2.07 -9.50
N GLY A 75 -9.37 1.72 -9.05
CA GLY A 75 -9.20 0.61 -8.11
C GLY A 75 -9.96 0.82 -6.80
N LEU A 76 -9.94 2.04 -6.25
CA LEU A 76 -10.69 2.34 -5.02
C LEU A 76 -12.21 2.19 -5.20
N LEU A 77 -12.75 2.57 -6.36
CA LEU A 77 -14.17 2.44 -6.69
C LEU A 77 -14.55 1.01 -7.12
N GLU A 78 -13.62 0.22 -7.65
CA GLU A 78 -13.82 -1.22 -7.89
C GLU A 78 -13.88 -2.00 -6.58
N ASP A 79 -12.98 -1.68 -5.63
CA ASP A 79 -12.89 -2.36 -4.34
C ASP A 79 -14.05 -1.98 -3.40
N ASN A 80 -14.48 -0.71 -3.41
CA ASN A 80 -15.45 -0.17 -2.43
C ASN A 80 -16.81 0.22 -3.06
N GLY A 81 -16.94 0.19 -4.38
CA GLY A 81 -18.16 0.63 -5.08
C GLY A 81 -18.30 2.15 -5.14
N SER A 82 -19.37 2.69 -4.55
CA SER A 82 -19.61 4.14 -4.54
C SER A 82 -19.05 4.78 -3.27
N LEU A 83 -18.12 5.70 -3.41
CA LEU A 83 -17.50 6.43 -2.30
C LEU A 83 -17.93 7.89 -2.31
N THR A 84 -17.94 8.55 -1.15
CA THR A 84 -18.09 10.01 -1.12
C THR A 84 -16.86 10.67 -1.73
N VAL A 85 -17.00 11.88 -2.26
CA VAL A 85 -15.87 12.61 -2.85
C VAL A 85 -14.76 12.86 -1.82
N ASP A 86 -15.12 13.09 -0.56
CA ASP A 86 -14.18 13.32 0.53
C ASP A 86 -13.44 12.04 0.94
N ASP A 87 -14.15 10.91 1.07
CA ASP A 87 -13.54 9.61 1.40
C ASP A 87 -12.61 9.15 0.27
N LEU A 88 -13.05 9.33 -0.98
CA LEU A 88 -12.25 8.98 -2.15
C LEU A 88 -10.98 9.83 -2.24
N GLU A 89 -11.07 11.13 -1.92
CA GLU A 89 -9.92 12.03 -1.87
C GLU A 89 -8.94 11.61 -0.76
N GLY A 90 -9.45 11.27 0.42
CA GLY A 90 -8.66 10.80 1.55
C GLY A 90 -7.90 9.51 1.24
N LEU A 91 -8.61 8.50 0.72
CA LEU A 91 -8.03 7.21 0.35
C LEU A 91 -7.01 7.34 -0.78
N ALA A 92 -7.28 8.18 -1.78
CA ALA A 92 -6.35 8.41 -2.88
C ALA A 92 -5.05 9.10 -2.39
N LYS A 93 -5.15 10.07 -1.47
CA LYS A 93 -3.97 10.71 -0.84
C LYS A 93 -3.16 9.72 -0.03
N ASP A 94 -3.83 8.87 0.76
CA ASP A 94 -3.17 7.85 1.57
C ASP A 94 -2.42 6.86 0.69
N LYS A 95 -3.08 6.33 -0.35
CA LYS A 95 -2.48 5.41 -1.33
C LYS A 95 -1.26 6.03 -2.04
N LEU A 96 -1.36 7.31 -2.43
CA LEU A 96 -0.26 8.02 -3.08
C LEU A 96 0.93 8.28 -2.16
N SER A 97 0.67 8.76 -0.93
CA SER A 97 1.72 9.16 0.00
C SER A 97 2.39 7.96 0.67
N ASN A 98 1.58 7.01 1.15
CA ASN A 98 2.03 5.93 2.05
C ASN A 98 2.36 4.64 1.29
N GLN A 99 1.66 4.32 0.21
CA GLN A 99 1.94 3.09 -0.57
C GLN A 99 2.86 3.36 -1.76
N LEU A 100 2.68 4.48 -2.47
CA LEU A 100 3.43 4.79 -3.70
C LEU A 100 4.58 5.79 -3.50
N GLY A 101 4.71 6.37 -2.30
CA GLY A 101 5.78 7.32 -1.97
C GLY A 101 5.79 8.60 -2.83
N LYS A 102 4.65 8.97 -3.42
CA LYS A 102 4.49 10.12 -4.33
C LYS A 102 4.28 11.43 -3.56
N SER A 103 4.59 12.56 -4.21
CA SER A 103 4.24 13.86 -3.66
C SER A 103 2.75 14.14 -3.86
N LEU A 104 2.13 14.72 -2.82
CA LEU A 104 0.78 15.28 -2.90
C LEU A 104 0.77 16.67 -3.56
N SER A 105 1.94 17.22 -3.91
CA SER A 105 2.05 18.47 -4.67
C SER A 105 1.32 18.36 -6.01
N GLY A 106 0.30 19.19 -6.21
CA GLY A 106 -0.53 19.16 -7.42
C GLY A 106 -1.56 18.04 -7.47
N PHE A 107 -1.71 17.24 -6.40
CA PHE A 107 -2.71 16.16 -6.33
C PHE A 107 -4.12 16.68 -6.58
N ARG A 108 -4.53 17.78 -5.94
CA ARG A 108 -5.89 18.34 -6.08
C ARG A 108 -6.24 18.67 -7.54
N LEU A 109 -5.28 19.21 -8.28
CA LEU A 109 -5.44 19.49 -9.72
C LEU A 109 -5.62 18.18 -10.50
N ARG A 110 -4.77 17.18 -10.25
CA ARG A 110 -4.83 15.88 -10.93
C ARG A 110 -6.08 15.07 -10.56
N TYR A 111 -6.55 15.21 -9.33
CA TYR A 111 -7.79 14.62 -8.83
C TYR A 111 -9.01 15.22 -9.55
N GLN A 112 -9.08 16.55 -9.66
CA GLN A 112 -10.13 17.21 -10.44
C GLN A 112 -10.08 16.83 -11.93
N GLU A 113 -8.89 16.78 -12.53
CA GLU A 113 -8.73 16.34 -13.92
C GLU A 113 -9.12 14.87 -14.14
N ALA A 114 -8.91 14.02 -13.13
CA ALA A 114 -9.28 12.61 -13.17
C ALA A 114 -10.78 12.42 -12.98
N LEU A 115 -11.42 13.16 -12.06
CA LEU A 115 -12.87 13.15 -11.88
C LEU A 115 -13.63 13.72 -13.08
N ALA A 116 -12.98 14.57 -13.88
CA ALA A 116 -13.52 15.07 -15.15
C ALA A 116 -13.41 14.04 -16.30
N ASP A 117 -12.78 12.88 -16.09
CA ASP A 117 -12.76 11.79 -17.07
C ASP A 117 -14.17 11.16 -17.15
N PRO A 118 -14.71 10.93 -18.36
CA PRO A 118 -16.06 10.36 -18.55
C PRO A 118 -16.26 8.98 -17.91
N ARG A 119 -15.19 8.32 -17.47
CA ARG A 119 -15.25 7.07 -16.70
C ARG A 119 -15.83 7.23 -15.29
N PHE A 120 -15.84 8.44 -14.73
CA PHE A 120 -16.36 8.69 -13.38
C PHE A 120 -17.68 9.47 -13.46
N ALA A 121 -18.66 9.03 -12.68
CA ALA A 121 -19.87 9.79 -12.43
C ALA A 121 -19.86 10.29 -11.00
N VAL A 122 -20.01 11.60 -10.85
CA VAL A 122 -20.25 12.24 -9.56
C VAL A 122 -21.73 12.60 -9.49
N SER A 123 -22.46 11.98 -8.56
CA SER A 123 -23.87 12.25 -8.29
C SER A 123 -24.06 12.45 -6.79
N GLU A 124 -24.72 13.54 -6.39
CA GLU A 124 -25.06 13.82 -4.98
C GLU A 124 -23.88 13.70 -4.00
N GLY A 125 -22.67 14.14 -4.42
CA GLY A 125 -21.47 14.09 -3.58
C GLY A 125 -20.83 12.70 -3.46
N ARG A 126 -21.29 11.71 -4.24
CA ARG A 126 -20.67 10.39 -4.36
C ARG A 126 -20.10 10.18 -5.76
N CYS A 127 -18.93 9.57 -5.82
CA CYS A 127 -18.27 9.16 -7.05
C CYS A 127 -18.46 7.65 -7.25
N GLN A 128 -18.76 7.27 -8.50
CA GLN A 128 -18.88 5.88 -8.92
C GLN A 128 -18.32 5.70 -10.33
N LEU A 129 -17.90 4.48 -10.66
CA LEU A 129 -17.49 4.14 -12.02
C LEU A 129 -18.72 4.04 -12.93
N GLN A 130 -18.68 4.76 -14.04
CA GLN A 130 -19.64 4.57 -15.12
C GLN A 130 -19.39 3.20 -15.74
N LYS A 131 -20.28 2.25 -15.48
CA LYS A 131 -20.35 1.04 -16.31
C LYS A 131 -20.70 1.52 -17.72
N LYS A 132 -19.76 1.36 -18.66
CA LYS A 132 -20.06 1.49 -20.08
C LYS A 132 -21.26 0.59 -20.36
N THR A 133 -22.43 1.18 -20.54
CA THR A 133 -23.54 0.52 -21.21
C THR A 133 -23.04 0.27 -22.62
N ALA A 134 -22.54 -0.95 -22.86
CA ALA A 134 -22.26 -1.41 -24.20
C ALA A 134 -23.59 -1.39 -24.96
N VAL A 135 -23.64 -0.52 -25.97
CA VAL A 135 -24.68 -0.53 -27.01
C VAL A 135 -24.46 -1.76 -27.88
#